data_AF-A0A8H5NC59-F1
#
_entry.id   AF-A0A8H5NC59-F1
#
_cell.length_a   1.000
_cell.length_b   1.000
_cell.length_c   1.000
_cell.angle_alpha   90.00
_cell.angle_beta   90.00
_cell.angle_gamma   90.00
#
_symmetry.space_group_name_H-M   'P 1'
#
loop_
_entity.id
_entity.type
_entity.pdbx_description
1 polymer ?
#
loop_
_entity_poly.entity_id
_entity_poly.type
_entity_poly.pdbx_seq_one_letter_code
_entity_poly.pdbx_strand_id
1 'polypeptide(L)'
;MGDSISEPMDTADDGHTGPRAPCPTSIPASALLPIRDSYTSRRNDLSDDRDDDADSDTEFASIMATSMLNGILNTASNPVSPGSSSPSHDQAKTSDFVPPTRPSSTPFPHPDRRHSKPCCSSGSPHGVDHDTPTDSTAFPDNEPVVLPRPITDFNQLPIEVHEAILDHLFGYRVSATSRSSMAVSSITKSWGTALRHSRRRELTELALVSDVWRILVQQRLYRHIKLKATVDCLEDAMVHLALHEHLQSYVKHIEIWFPVFQPTYGPVALSNTLTLPTVTMEGLTNATYTLPGNNCTLEQVFQFVGQTLPQARVLTLEGGERRKAPRVLHFPEQRIDPAIYKPLPVLESVQTLVTRGQWNLMRDDQDFATVLNALPGLYEWQGSYSKPKSKSYITMAEFLPKLPRHITNLSLCLESDYRREGVMPPFYSKVVQKTHICARMAEALPSLEHFAYTGRVCHHFFDVAMRSTDPRTSRLKTLDLTVKNCCRYNTSFHEAGSGIQDMGFIDAFEKLVLSAIRSLEKLKEVVYLRIRFVDLDSVLPPLNPFFIMRKGACSGVWSERILAEMGRVRPDVHFPELSDSFGNIVYNKDGRMVITPDPPRTKIASLKLSNYRSLATGITIQ
;
A
#
# COMPACT_ATOMS: atom_id res chain seq x y z
N MET A 1 61.82 -16.76 -43.54
CA MET A 1 61.62 -15.30 -43.62
C MET A 1 60.92 -14.92 -42.32
N GLY A 2 61.65 -14.71 -41.22
CA GLY A 2 62.44 -13.51 -40.89
C GLY A 2 61.54 -12.60 -40.04
N ASP A 3 61.55 -12.70 -38.72
CA ASP A 3 62.43 -12.02 -37.73
C ASP A 3 61.76 -10.79 -37.08
N SER A 4 61.40 -10.96 -35.81
CA SER A 4 61.86 -10.21 -34.61
C SER A 4 61.73 -8.67 -34.48
N ILE A 5 61.67 -8.24 -33.19
CA ILE A 5 62.08 -6.92 -32.58
C ILE A 5 60.94 -5.86 -32.48
N SER A 6 60.60 -5.15 -31.38
CA SER A 6 61.14 -4.94 -30.01
C SER A 6 60.14 -4.19 -29.09
N GLU A 7 60.25 -4.49 -27.79
CA GLU A 7 59.81 -3.87 -26.51
C GLU A 7 60.41 -2.45 -26.19
N PRO A 8 60.34 -1.82 -24.97
CA PRO A 8 59.37 -1.76 -23.82
C PRO A 8 59.31 -0.35 -23.09
N MET A 9 58.96 -0.34 -21.78
CA MET A 9 59.17 0.67 -20.69
C MET A 9 58.02 1.67 -20.41
N ASP A 10 57.62 2.01 -19.17
CA ASP A 10 57.98 1.59 -17.80
C ASP A 10 57.00 2.23 -16.79
N THR A 11 57.13 1.80 -15.53
CA THR A 11 56.87 2.49 -14.24
C THR A 11 55.85 1.87 -13.28
N ALA A 12 56.42 1.57 -12.12
CA ALA A 12 55.95 0.81 -10.99
C ALA A 12 55.12 1.65 -10.00
N ASP A 13 54.34 0.95 -9.16
CA ASP A 13 53.76 1.49 -7.93
C ASP A 13 53.96 0.46 -6.81
N ASP A 14 54.64 0.89 -5.75
CA ASP A 14 54.92 0.10 -4.54
C ASP A 14 54.74 1.01 -3.32
N GLY A 15 53.79 0.64 -2.45
CA GLY A 15 54.01 0.59 -1.00
C GLY A 15 53.93 1.86 -0.12
N HIS A 16 52.87 1.87 0.71
CA HIS A 16 52.90 1.92 2.19
C HIS A 16 52.64 3.22 3.01
N THR A 17 51.72 3.04 3.97
CA THR A 17 51.66 3.51 5.38
C THR A 17 51.18 4.94 5.75
N GLY A 18 50.17 5.02 6.64
CA GLY A 18 49.88 6.18 7.53
C GLY A 18 50.77 6.18 8.79
N PRO A 19 50.44 6.80 9.96
CA PRO A 19 49.27 7.60 10.37
C PRO A 19 49.64 8.92 11.15
N ARG A 20 48.65 9.76 11.57
CA ARG A 20 48.61 10.50 12.88
C ARG A 20 47.51 11.58 12.99
N ALA A 21 46.93 11.71 14.19
CA ALA A 21 46.21 12.88 14.72
C ALA A 21 47.05 13.55 15.84
N PRO A 22 46.80 14.82 16.23
CA PRO A 22 46.07 15.11 17.48
C PRO A 22 45.17 16.40 17.50
N CYS A 23 44.37 16.55 18.58
CA CYS A 23 43.38 17.60 18.95
C CYS A 23 44.01 18.87 19.64
N PRO A 24 43.29 19.71 20.44
CA PRO A 24 42.18 20.67 20.21
C PRO A 24 42.43 22.09 20.84
N THR A 25 41.50 23.05 20.73
CA THR A 25 41.29 24.28 21.58
C THR A 25 40.08 25.06 21.02
N SER A 26 39.22 25.84 21.69
CA SER A 26 38.90 26.20 23.08
C SER A 26 37.60 27.07 23.04
N ILE A 27 36.78 27.01 24.08
CA ILE A 27 35.53 27.80 24.32
C ILE A 27 35.90 29.25 24.75
N PRO A 28 34.98 30.24 24.67
CA PRO A 28 34.39 30.71 25.92
C PRO A 28 32.87 30.99 25.87
N ALA A 29 32.27 30.89 27.04
CA ALA A 29 30.87 31.16 27.38
C ALA A 29 30.67 32.61 27.88
N SER A 30 29.46 33.15 27.69
CA SER A 30 28.79 34.14 28.56
C SER A 30 27.35 34.29 28.06
N ALA A 31 26.33 33.81 28.78
CA ALA A 31 25.71 34.36 29.99
C ALA A 31 24.63 35.42 29.67
N LEU A 32 23.41 35.13 30.17
CA LEU A 32 22.41 36.01 30.79
C LEU A 32 20.98 35.88 30.20
N LEU A 33 20.11 35.27 31.02
CA LEU A 33 18.66 35.46 31.04
C LEU A 33 18.32 36.78 31.76
N PRO A 34 17.15 37.36 31.50
CA PRO A 34 16.06 37.38 32.51
C PRO A 34 14.69 37.03 31.86
N ILE A 35 13.83 36.17 32.42
CA ILE A 35 12.89 36.31 33.57
C ILE A 35 11.78 37.38 33.39
N ARG A 36 10.52 36.88 33.45
CA ARG A 36 9.21 37.53 33.76
C ARG A 36 8.57 38.41 32.66
N ASP A 37 7.25 38.48 32.45
CA ASP A 37 6.09 38.16 33.29
C ASP A 37 4.82 37.83 32.46
N SER A 38 4.07 36.85 32.96
CA SER A 38 2.61 36.75 33.11
C SER A 38 1.70 37.84 32.48
N TYR A 39 0.71 37.44 31.66
CA TYR A 39 -0.68 37.93 31.76
C TYR A 39 -1.68 36.93 31.13
N THR A 40 -2.70 36.60 31.91
CA THR A 40 -3.88 35.77 31.59
C THR A 40 -5.09 36.63 31.25
N SER A 41 -6.15 35.98 30.73
CA SER A 41 -7.51 36.44 30.35
C SER A 41 -7.67 36.81 28.87
N ARG A 42 -8.71 36.40 28.14
CA ARG A 42 -10.07 35.99 28.54
C ARG A 42 -10.73 35.17 27.42
N ARG A 43 -11.59 34.24 27.84
CA ARG A 43 -12.62 33.56 27.03
C ARG A 43 -13.45 34.56 26.22
N ASN A 44 -13.85 34.17 25.01
CA ASN A 44 -15.20 34.37 24.52
C ASN A 44 -15.57 33.19 23.60
N ASP A 45 -16.56 32.44 24.04
CA ASP A 45 -17.30 31.45 23.27
C ASP A 45 -18.17 32.17 22.24
N LEU A 46 -18.03 31.82 20.96
CA LEU A 46 -19.10 31.94 19.98
C LEU A 46 -19.07 30.69 19.09
N SER A 47 -20.09 29.86 19.30
CA SER A 47 -20.57 28.80 18.44
C SER A 47 -20.92 29.34 17.05
N ASP A 48 -20.42 28.70 15.99
CA ASP A 48 -21.19 28.57 14.75
C ASP A 48 -20.79 27.31 13.99
N ASP A 49 -21.81 26.65 13.47
CA ASP A 49 -21.83 25.36 12.79
C ASP A 49 -21.07 25.39 11.45
N ARG A 50 -20.33 24.31 11.15
CA ARG A 50 -20.20 23.65 9.82
C ARG A 50 -19.08 22.59 9.83
N ASP A 51 -19.48 21.35 10.04
CA ASP A 51 -18.74 20.15 9.66
C ASP A 51 -19.03 19.81 8.19
N ASP A 52 -17.98 19.67 7.35
CA ASP A 52 -17.93 18.69 6.23
C ASP A 52 -16.51 18.51 5.58
N ASP A 53 -15.41 18.81 6.28
CA ASP A 53 -14.04 18.76 5.72
C ASP A 53 -13.09 17.71 6.35
N ALA A 54 -13.65 16.73 7.08
CA ALA A 54 -12.89 15.72 7.83
C ALA A 54 -12.20 14.63 6.97
N ASP A 55 -12.44 14.59 5.66
CA ASP A 55 -12.05 13.46 4.79
C ASP A 55 -10.57 13.52 4.30
N SER A 56 -9.93 14.68 4.36
CA SER A 56 -8.53 14.87 3.92
C SER A 56 -7.50 14.45 4.96
N ASP A 57 -7.80 14.65 6.25
CA ASP A 57 -6.90 14.26 7.35
C ASP A 57 -7.00 12.78 7.66
N THR A 58 -8.18 12.17 7.52
CA THR A 58 -8.32 10.71 7.55
C THR A 58 -7.56 10.08 6.38
N GLU A 59 -7.54 10.69 5.20
CA GLU A 59 -6.77 10.20 4.04
C GLU A 59 -5.25 10.32 4.25
N PHE A 60 -4.74 11.48 4.70
CA PHE A 60 -3.31 11.68 4.96
C PHE A 60 -2.82 10.88 6.19
N ALA A 61 -3.59 10.84 7.28
CA ALA A 61 -3.29 10.00 8.44
C ALA A 61 -3.40 8.51 8.12
N SER A 62 -4.35 8.09 7.26
CA SER A 62 -4.45 6.72 6.77
C SER A 62 -3.28 6.36 5.86
N ILE A 63 -2.75 7.28 5.05
CA ILE A 63 -1.54 7.07 4.24
C ILE A 63 -0.28 7.00 5.11
N MET A 64 -0.15 7.87 6.13
CA MET A 64 0.94 7.79 7.11
C MET A 64 0.88 6.50 7.91
N ALA A 65 -0.30 6.09 8.38
CA ALA A 65 -0.50 4.82 9.07
C ALA A 65 -0.24 3.62 8.15
N THR A 66 -0.68 3.65 6.88
CA THR A 66 -0.47 2.57 5.90
C THR A 66 1.00 2.50 5.45
N SER A 67 1.70 3.62 5.35
CA SER A 67 3.13 3.68 5.01
C SER A 67 4.01 3.25 6.18
N MET A 68 3.64 3.60 7.42
CA MET A 68 4.29 3.07 8.63
C MET A 68 3.99 1.58 8.82
N LEU A 69 2.75 1.13 8.59
CA LEU A 69 2.39 -0.30 8.58
C LEU A 69 3.13 -1.06 7.47
N ASN A 70 3.25 -0.52 6.26
CA ASN A 70 4.00 -1.14 5.17
C ASN A 70 5.51 -1.10 5.41
N GLY A 71 6.04 -0.07 6.06
CA GLY A 71 7.44 0.00 6.49
C GLY A 71 7.77 -1.04 7.57
N ILE A 72 6.84 -1.25 8.51
CA ILE A 72 6.96 -2.24 9.60
C ILE A 72 6.67 -3.67 9.09
N LEU A 73 5.78 -3.85 8.10
CA LEU A 73 5.49 -5.13 7.46
C LEU A 73 6.55 -5.52 6.40
N ASN A 74 7.29 -4.55 5.84
CA ASN A 74 8.43 -4.81 4.94
C ASN A 74 9.75 -5.06 5.68
N THR A 75 9.80 -4.85 7.00
CA THR A 75 10.86 -5.41 7.84
C THR A 75 10.48 -6.83 8.24
N ALA A 76 10.91 -7.79 7.42
CA ALA A 76 10.98 -9.23 7.73
C ALA A 76 9.82 -9.81 8.54
N SER A 77 8.76 -10.27 7.86
CA SER A 77 7.79 -11.19 8.46
C SER A 77 8.40 -12.59 8.58
N ASN A 78 9.22 -12.81 9.61
CA ASN A 78 9.41 -14.16 10.16
C ASN A 78 8.09 -14.59 10.83
N PRO A 79 7.72 -15.89 10.81
CA PRO A 79 6.68 -16.37 11.70
C PRO A 79 7.11 -16.12 13.15
N VAL A 80 6.23 -15.49 13.91
CA VAL A 80 6.37 -15.29 15.36
C VAL A 80 6.36 -16.68 16.01
N SER A 81 7.46 -17.07 16.66
CA SER A 81 7.49 -18.24 17.54
C SER A 81 6.50 -18.04 18.70
N PRO A 82 5.84 -19.10 19.22
CA PRO A 82 4.99 -18.98 20.40
C PRO A 82 5.84 -18.45 21.56
N GLY A 83 5.40 -17.36 22.19
CA GLY A 83 6.06 -16.82 23.37
C GLY A 83 6.07 -17.86 24.50
N SER A 84 7.20 -17.96 25.19
CA SER A 84 7.35 -18.77 26.40
C SER A 84 6.39 -18.32 27.51
N SER A 85 5.76 -19.28 28.17
CA SER A 85 5.05 -19.11 29.44
C SER A 85 5.93 -18.42 30.49
N SER A 86 5.30 -17.51 31.24
CA SER A 86 5.89 -16.66 32.27
C SER A 86 6.69 -17.44 33.33
N PRO A 87 7.83 -16.92 33.83
CA PRO A 87 8.46 -17.49 35.02
C PRO A 87 7.70 -17.08 36.29
N SER A 88 7.64 -18.02 37.23
CA SER A 88 7.07 -17.91 38.57
C SER A 88 7.78 -16.84 39.40
N HIS A 89 7.03 -15.88 39.93
CA HIS A 89 7.55 -14.86 40.85
C HIS A 89 7.40 -15.34 42.30
N ASP A 90 8.53 -15.40 43.01
CA ASP A 90 8.60 -15.63 44.45
C ASP A 90 7.76 -14.62 45.24
N GLN A 91 7.08 -15.14 46.26
CA GLN A 91 6.30 -14.38 47.24
C GLN A 91 7.20 -13.74 48.29
N ALA A 92 7.00 -12.44 48.55
CA ALA A 92 7.27 -11.82 49.85
C ALA A 92 6.30 -10.65 50.15
N LYS A 93 5.25 -11.01 50.90
CA LYS A 93 4.53 -10.28 51.97
C LYS A 93 4.02 -8.82 51.79
N THR A 94 2.68 -8.76 51.78
CA THR A 94 1.76 -7.91 52.59
C THR A 94 1.79 -6.38 52.45
N SER A 95 0.82 -5.86 51.69
CA SER A 95 -0.02 -4.74 52.15
C SER A 95 -1.45 -4.98 51.64
N ASP A 96 -2.43 -4.88 52.54
CA ASP A 96 -3.86 -5.11 52.26
C ASP A 96 -4.38 -4.10 51.22
N PHE A 97 -4.62 -4.58 50.00
CA PHE A 97 -5.28 -3.79 48.96
C PHE A 97 -6.79 -4.07 48.98
N VAL A 98 -7.56 -3.15 49.58
CA VAL A 98 -9.02 -3.13 49.46
C VAL A 98 -9.37 -2.57 48.08
N PRO A 99 -10.05 -3.33 47.19
CA PRO A 99 -10.47 -2.80 45.90
C PRO A 99 -11.54 -1.71 46.09
N PRO A 100 -11.45 -0.55 45.41
CA PRO A 100 -12.50 0.45 45.48
C PRO A 100 -13.79 -0.07 44.83
N THR A 101 -14.91 0.19 45.52
CA THR A 101 -16.27 -0.15 45.09
C THR A 101 -16.58 0.44 43.72
N ARG A 102 -17.15 -0.39 42.83
CA ARG A 102 -17.56 -0.06 41.46
C ARG A 102 -18.46 1.19 41.41
N PRO A 103 -18.08 2.28 40.72
CA PRO A 103 -19.03 3.34 40.40
C PRO A 103 -20.04 2.81 39.38
N SER A 104 -21.33 2.86 39.73
CA SER A 104 -22.43 2.84 38.76
C SER A 104 -22.32 4.08 37.86
N SER A 105 -22.71 3.93 36.58
CA SER A 105 -22.75 4.93 35.50
C SER A 105 -21.45 5.20 34.72
N THR A 106 -21.26 4.44 33.64
CA THR A 106 -20.49 4.87 32.46
C THR A 106 -21.47 5.19 31.32
N PRO A 107 -21.54 6.44 30.83
CA PRO A 107 -22.27 6.76 29.61
C PRO A 107 -21.38 6.38 28.42
N PHE A 108 -21.87 5.47 27.58
CA PHE A 108 -21.21 5.13 26.32
C PHE A 108 -21.44 6.25 25.30
N PRO A 109 -20.43 6.68 24.53
CA PRO A 109 -20.66 7.51 23.36
C PRO A 109 -21.27 6.66 22.23
N HIS A 110 -22.48 7.00 21.81
CA HIS A 110 -23.10 6.48 20.59
C HIS A 110 -22.38 7.06 19.35
N PRO A 111 -21.97 6.24 18.36
CA PRO A 111 -21.63 6.75 17.05
C PRO A 111 -22.91 7.09 16.26
N ASP A 112 -22.95 8.32 15.76
CA ASP A 112 -24.02 8.92 14.96
C ASP A 112 -24.50 8.05 13.79
N ARG A 113 -25.81 7.79 13.75
CA ARG A 113 -26.53 7.31 12.57
C ARG A 113 -27.09 8.51 11.79
N ARG A 114 -26.46 8.83 10.65
CA ARG A 114 -26.99 9.67 9.57
C ARG A 114 -26.64 8.93 8.26
N HIS A 115 -27.48 8.60 7.26
CA HIS A 115 -28.86 8.87 6.89
C HIS A 115 -29.40 7.67 6.06
N SER A 116 -30.59 7.15 6.37
CA SER A 116 -31.57 6.64 5.40
C SER A 116 -32.85 6.22 6.14
N LYS A 117 -33.87 7.09 6.15
CA LYS A 117 -35.24 6.71 6.52
C LYS A 117 -35.95 6.22 5.25
N PRO A 118 -36.57 5.02 5.25
CA PRO A 118 -37.67 4.74 4.34
C PRO A 118 -38.91 5.46 4.87
N CYS A 119 -39.53 6.30 4.04
CA CYS A 119 -40.83 6.90 4.28
C CYS A 119 -41.90 5.81 4.36
N CYS A 120 -42.69 5.80 5.43
CA CYS A 120 -44.08 5.35 5.39
C CYS A 120 -44.95 6.43 6.07
N SER A 121 -45.96 6.86 5.32
CA SER A 121 -46.88 7.96 5.61
C SER A 121 -47.96 7.61 6.64
N SER A 122 -48.70 8.66 7.04
CA SER A 122 -49.86 8.74 7.94
C SER A 122 -49.50 8.95 9.41
N GLY A 123 -49.96 9.98 10.13
CA GLY A 123 -51.09 10.88 9.89
C GLY A 123 -51.75 11.09 11.26
N SER A 124 -51.47 12.21 11.90
CA SER A 124 -52.23 12.79 13.03
C SER A 124 -53.60 13.29 12.50
N PRO A 125 -54.69 13.54 13.27
CA PRO A 125 -54.74 13.85 14.72
C PRO A 125 -55.94 13.29 15.54
N HIS A 126 -55.83 13.48 16.87
CA HIS A 126 -56.88 13.66 17.90
C HIS A 126 -57.95 12.58 18.13
N GLY A 127 -58.08 12.16 19.40
CA GLY A 127 -59.29 11.55 19.94
C GLY A 127 -59.95 12.47 20.97
N VAL A 128 -61.29 12.48 21.00
CA VAL A 128 -62.14 12.60 22.22
C VAL A 128 -63.54 12.02 21.91
N ASP A 129 -63.91 10.99 22.68
CA ASP A 129 -65.22 10.48 23.19
C ASP A 129 -66.58 10.85 22.55
N HIS A 130 -67.45 9.84 22.31
CA HIS A 130 -68.68 9.57 23.10
C HIS A 130 -69.53 8.36 22.61
N ASP A 131 -70.02 7.59 23.58
CA ASP A 131 -71.13 6.61 23.72
C ASP A 131 -72.18 6.28 22.60
N THR A 132 -72.32 4.95 22.35
CA THR A 132 -73.50 4.02 22.17
C THR A 132 -74.78 4.39 21.34
N PRO A 133 -75.68 3.45 20.93
CA PRO A 133 -75.59 1.97 20.69
C PRO A 133 -76.29 1.46 19.39
N THR A 134 -76.17 0.14 19.11
CA THR A 134 -77.07 -0.75 18.30
C THR A 134 -77.20 -0.49 16.79
N ASP A 135 -76.73 -1.42 15.95
CA ASP A 135 -77.57 -2.52 15.44
C ASP A 135 -76.74 -3.57 14.66
N SER A 136 -77.31 -4.76 14.57
CA SER A 136 -76.76 -6.04 14.13
C SER A 136 -76.27 -6.07 12.67
N THR A 137 -75.19 -6.81 12.36
CA THR A 137 -75.21 -8.04 11.53
C THR A 137 -73.81 -8.57 11.14
N ALA A 138 -73.67 -9.88 11.35
CA ALA A 138 -72.87 -10.87 10.62
C ALA A 138 -71.33 -10.71 10.48
N PHE A 139 -70.61 -11.58 11.20
CA PHE A 139 -69.29 -12.08 10.80
C PHE A 139 -69.34 -12.76 9.42
N PRO A 140 -68.22 -12.80 8.69
CA PRO A 140 -67.45 -14.05 8.74
C PRO A 140 -65.94 -13.84 8.94
N ASP A 141 -65.38 -14.80 9.69
CA ASP A 141 -64.00 -15.28 9.69
C ASP A 141 -62.85 -14.26 9.83
N ASN A 142 -62.59 -13.89 11.10
CA ASN A 142 -61.23 -13.53 11.51
C ASN A 142 -60.38 -14.81 11.49
N GLU A 143 -59.62 -15.04 10.42
CA GLU A 143 -58.40 -15.85 10.56
C GLU A 143 -57.50 -15.18 11.61
N PRO A 144 -56.95 -15.94 12.58
CA PRO A 144 -56.04 -15.36 13.54
C PRO A 144 -54.79 -14.89 12.80
N VAL A 145 -54.56 -13.58 12.78
CA VAL A 145 -53.27 -13.01 12.38
C VAL A 145 -52.22 -13.55 13.36
N VAL A 146 -51.54 -14.62 12.96
CA VAL A 146 -50.43 -15.21 13.71
C VAL A 146 -49.30 -14.19 13.70
N LEU A 147 -49.20 -13.40 14.77
CA LEU A 147 -48.01 -12.60 15.03
C LEU A 147 -46.81 -13.57 15.07
N PRO A 148 -45.76 -13.35 14.27
CA PRO A 148 -44.60 -14.23 14.26
C PRO A 148 -44.04 -14.34 15.68
N ARG A 149 -43.94 -15.58 16.19
CA ARG A 149 -43.29 -15.82 17.48
C ARG A 149 -41.88 -15.23 17.42
N PRO A 150 -41.42 -14.52 18.47
CA PRO A 150 -40.06 -14.02 18.52
C PRO A 150 -39.08 -15.19 18.40
N ILE A 151 -38.11 -15.05 17.51
CA ILE A 151 -37.05 -16.05 17.32
C ILE A 151 -36.26 -16.15 18.62
N THR A 152 -36.35 -17.29 19.31
CA THR A 152 -35.63 -17.54 20.57
C THR A 152 -34.37 -18.37 20.37
N ASP A 153 -34.22 -19.02 19.21
CA ASP A 153 -33.06 -19.84 18.87
C ASP A 153 -32.03 -19.02 18.08
N PHE A 154 -30.78 -19.04 18.53
CA PHE A 154 -29.68 -18.38 17.87
C PHE A 154 -29.52 -18.83 16.42
N ASN A 155 -29.74 -20.12 16.11
CA ASN A 155 -29.55 -20.66 14.76
C ASN A 155 -30.62 -20.23 13.75
N GLN A 156 -31.73 -19.68 14.25
CA GLN A 156 -32.83 -19.18 13.42
C GLN A 156 -32.68 -17.69 13.10
N LEU A 157 -31.63 -17.04 13.60
CA LEU A 157 -31.34 -15.66 13.25
C LEU A 157 -31.00 -15.54 11.75
N PRO A 158 -31.36 -14.42 11.09
CA PRO A 158 -30.94 -14.17 9.72
C PRO A 158 -29.43 -14.22 9.57
N ILE A 159 -28.95 -14.68 8.41
CA ILE A 159 -27.52 -14.85 8.14
C ILE A 159 -26.75 -13.53 8.29
N GLU A 160 -27.40 -12.41 7.99
CA GLU A 160 -26.86 -11.05 8.12
C GLU A 160 -26.53 -10.70 9.58
N VAL A 161 -27.34 -11.20 10.53
CA VAL A 161 -27.09 -10.99 11.97
C VAL A 161 -25.90 -11.81 12.41
N HIS A 162 -25.80 -13.07 11.98
CA HIS A 162 -24.62 -13.89 12.25
C HIS A 162 -23.35 -13.28 11.66
N GLU A 163 -23.39 -12.80 10.42
CA GLU A 163 -22.27 -12.10 9.79
C GLU A 163 -21.87 -10.83 10.54
N ALA A 164 -22.83 -10.03 11.00
CA ALA A 164 -22.58 -8.81 11.76
C ALA A 164 -21.90 -9.10 13.11
N ILE A 165 -22.31 -10.15 13.82
CA ILE A 165 -21.66 -10.59 15.07
C ILE A 165 -20.23 -11.03 14.77
N LEU A 166 -20.04 -11.87 13.75
CA LEU A 166 -18.72 -12.35 13.38
C LEU A 166 -17.83 -11.19 12.89
N ASP A 167 -18.36 -10.18 12.22
CA ASP A 167 -17.60 -8.98 11.82
C ASP A 167 -17.13 -8.18 13.03
N HIS A 168 -17.92 -8.14 14.11
CA HIS A 168 -17.47 -7.54 15.36
C HIS A 168 -16.31 -8.33 16.01
N LEU A 169 -16.36 -9.67 15.94
CA LEU A 169 -15.35 -10.55 16.53
C LEU A 169 -14.05 -10.63 15.71
N PHE A 170 -14.18 -10.69 14.39
CA PHE A 170 -13.06 -10.81 13.45
C PHE A 170 -12.49 -9.46 12.99
N GLY A 171 -13.20 -8.35 13.26
CA GLY A 171 -12.95 -7.03 12.67
C GLY A 171 -13.76 -6.81 11.38
N TYR A 172 -14.19 -5.57 11.13
CA TYR A 172 -15.03 -5.20 9.98
C TYR A 172 -14.41 -5.59 8.64
N ARG A 173 -15.24 -6.19 7.76
CA ARG A 173 -14.89 -6.50 6.37
C ARG A 173 -14.83 -5.21 5.54
N VAL A 174 -13.76 -5.01 4.79
CA VAL A 174 -13.78 -4.07 3.65
C VAL A 174 -14.13 -4.87 2.40
N SER A 175 -15.22 -4.54 1.73
CA SER A 175 -15.58 -5.20 0.47
C SER A 175 -14.53 -4.90 -0.60
N ALA A 176 -13.92 -5.94 -1.16
CA ALA A 176 -12.96 -5.82 -2.27
C ALA A 176 -13.61 -5.31 -3.57
N THR A 177 -14.94 -5.30 -3.67
CA THR A 177 -15.68 -4.87 -4.87
C THR A 177 -16.39 -3.51 -4.71
N SER A 178 -16.43 -2.95 -3.49
CA SER A 178 -17.13 -1.69 -3.25
C SER A 178 -16.24 -0.50 -3.60
N ARG A 179 -16.57 0.16 -4.72
CA ARG A 179 -15.92 1.41 -5.17
C ARG A 179 -16.02 2.53 -4.12
N SER A 180 -17.02 2.49 -3.24
CA SER A 180 -17.24 3.48 -2.19
C SER A 180 -16.26 3.34 -1.00
N SER A 181 -15.75 2.15 -0.72
CA SER A 181 -14.70 1.92 0.31
C SER A 181 -13.26 2.03 -0.22
N MET A 182 -13.11 2.17 -1.54
CA MET A 182 -11.85 2.57 -2.21
C MET A 182 -11.79 4.08 -2.50
N ALA A 183 -12.80 4.85 -2.08
CA ALA A 183 -12.93 6.26 -2.44
C ALA A 183 -12.00 7.20 -1.65
N VAL A 184 -11.37 6.74 -0.58
CA VAL A 184 -10.47 7.56 0.25
C VAL A 184 -9.37 6.66 0.82
N SER A 185 -8.11 7.04 0.57
CA SER A 185 -6.86 6.32 0.89
C SER A 185 -6.49 5.15 -0.05
N SER A 186 -6.04 5.57 -1.25
CA SER A 186 -5.35 4.80 -2.29
C SER A 186 -6.11 3.63 -2.93
N ILE A 187 -6.14 3.62 -4.26
CA ILE A 187 -6.52 2.50 -5.12
C ILE A 187 -5.59 1.27 -4.91
N THR A 188 -4.67 1.33 -3.93
CA THR A 188 -3.58 0.38 -3.70
C THR A 188 -3.53 -0.12 -2.25
N LYS A 189 -4.67 -0.28 -1.56
CA LYS A 189 -4.65 -1.08 -0.32
C LYS A 189 -4.23 -2.50 -0.69
N SER A 190 -3.08 -2.93 -0.18
CA SER A 190 -2.50 -4.22 -0.55
C SER A 190 -3.52 -5.33 -0.25
N TRP A 191 -3.72 -6.27 -1.18
CA TRP A 191 -4.53 -7.48 -0.95
C TRP A 191 -4.11 -8.24 0.32
N GLY A 192 -2.86 -8.01 0.78
CA GLY A 192 -2.33 -8.54 2.02
C GLY A 192 -3.07 -8.09 3.29
N THR A 193 -3.76 -6.95 3.32
CA THR A 193 -4.49 -6.49 4.51
C THR A 193 -6.01 -6.57 4.36
N ALA A 194 -6.53 -6.48 3.13
CA ALA A 194 -7.98 -6.45 2.87
C ALA A 194 -8.71 -7.77 3.21
N LEU A 195 -8.01 -8.90 3.22
CA LEU A 195 -8.59 -10.25 3.40
C LEU A 195 -7.97 -11.05 4.57
N ARG A 196 -7.08 -10.44 5.37
CA ARG A 196 -6.44 -11.16 6.48
C ARG A 196 -7.27 -11.03 7.75
N HIS A 197 -7.94 -12.12 8.11
CA HIS A 197 -8.43 -12.31 9.46
C HIS A 197 -7.30 -12.75 10.39
N SER A 198 -7.35 -12.34 11.66
CA SER A 198 -6.39 -12.85 12.65
C SER A 198 -6.58 -14.37 12.79
N ARG A 199 -5.53 -15.15 12.56
CA ARG A 199 -5.56 -16.63 12.66
C ARG A 199 -5.36 -17.10 14.11
N ARG A 200 -5.95 -16.38 15.06
CA ARG A 200 -5.91 -16.73 16.47
C ARG A 200 -6.67 -18.05 16.65
N ARG A 201 -6.08 -19.01 17.36
CA ARG A 201 -6.65 -20.35 17.55
C ARG A 201 -8.07 -20.26 18.13
N GLU A 202 -8.27 -19.30 19.03
CA GLU A 202 -9.53 -19.00 19.70
C GLU A 202 -10.65 -18.63 18.70
N LEU A 203 -10.30 -18.00 17.56
CA LEU A 203 -11.29 -17.64 16.53
C LEU A 203 -11.71 -18.85 15.67
N THR A 204 -10.90 -19.91 15.63
CA THR A 204 -11.27 -21.15 14.93
C THR A 204 -12.32 -21.94 15.69
N GLU A 205 -12.36 -21.82 17.02
CA GLU A 205 -13.34 -22.49 17.89
C GLU A 205 -14.76 -21.94 17.69
N LEU A 206 -14.90 -20.73 17.14
CA LEU A 206 -16.21 -20.18 16.77
C LEU A 206 -16.93 -21.04 15.72
N ALA A 207 -16.19 -21.82 14.93
CA ALA A 207 -16.78 -22.79 14.00
C ALA A 207 -17.52 -23.95 14.70
N LEU A 208 -17.35 -24.12 16.02
CA LEU A 208 -17.99 -25.15 16.82
C LEU A 208 -19.31 -24.68 17.46
N VAL A 209 -19.62 -23.38 17.40
CA VAL A 209 -20.82 -22.80 18.03
C VAL A 209 -22.11 -23.31 17.38
N SER A 210 -22.15 -23.35 16.04
CA SER A 210 -23.27 -23.90 15.27
C SER A 210 -22.86 -24.26 13.86
N ASP A 211 -23.73 -24.95 13.13
CA ASP A 211 -23.47 -25.31 11.72
C ASP A 211 -23.41 -24.07 10.81
N VAL A 212 -24.25 -23.07 11.08
CA VAL A 212 -24.22 -21.78 10.37
C VAL A 212 -22.86 -21.09 10.60
N TRP A 213 -22.41 -21.05 11.86
CA TRP A 213 -21.13 -20.45 12.21
C TRP A 213 -19.96 -21.25 11.65
N ARG A 214 -20.04 -22.58 11.60
CA ARG A 214 -19.02 -23.42 10.97
C ARG A 214 -18.72 -22.98 9.55
N ILE A 215 -19.78 -22.84 8.74
CA ILE A 215 -19.66 -22.41 7.34
C ILE A 215 -19.09 -21.00 7.26
N LEU A 216 -19.68 -20.02 7.98
CA LEU A 216 -19.24 -18.62 7.91
C LEU A 216 -17.81 -18.42 8.39
N VAL A 217 -17.41 -19.09 9.47
CA VAL A 217 -16.06 -19.00 10.04
C VAL A 217 -15.05 -19.67 9.11
N GLN A 218 -15.33 -20.88 8.63
CA GLN A 218 -14.44 -21.57 7.68
C GLN A 218 -14.28 -20.77 6.37
N GLN A 219 -15.37 -20.21 5.84
CA GLN A 219 -15.31 -19.32 4.67
C GLN A 219 -14.35 -18.16 4.88
N ARG A 220 -14.37 -17.52 6.05
CA ARG A 220 -13.47 -16.40 6.39
C ARG A 220 -12.02 -16.85 6.54
N LEU A 221 -11.79 -17.93 7.29
CA LEU A 221 -10.45 -18.44 7.57
C LEU A 221 -9.74 -18.94 6.30
N TYR A 222 -10.47 -19.67 5.44
CA TYR A 222 -9.92 -20.24 4.22
C TYR A 222 -9.97 -19.28 3.02
N ARG A 223 -10.64 -18.12 3.13
CA ARG A 223 -10.72 -17.13 2.04
C ARG A 223 -9.35 -16.77 1.48
N HIS A 224 -8.38 -16.61 2.38
CA HIS A 224 -7.01 -16.22 2.08
C HIS A 224 -6.00 -17.09 2.84
N ILE A 225 -5.29 -17.92 2.08
CA ILE A 225 -4.24 -18.80 2.59
C ILE A 225 -2.88 -18.24 2.20
N LYS A 226 -1.92 -18.31 3.14
CA LYS A 226 -0.51 -18.00 2.87
C LYS A 226 0.30 -19.26 3.16
N LEU A 227 1.04 -19.74 2.17
CA LEU A 227 1.90 -20.93 2.26
C LEU A 227 3.36 -20.56 2.00
N LYS A 228 4.25 -21.31 2.65
CA LYS A 228 5.69 -21.31 2.34
C LYS A 228 5.91 -22.24 1.14
N ALA A 229 6.65 -21.76 0.14
CA ALA A 229 6.91 -22.47 -1.11
C ALA A 229 8.03 -23.50 -0.97
N THR A 230 7.88 -24.43 -0.03
CA THR A 230 8.74 -25.60 0.13
C THR A 230 7.94 -26.86 -0.19
N VAL A 231 8.61 -27.88 -0.73
CA VAL A 231 7.96 -29.12 -1.21
C VAL A 231 7.05 -29.70 -0.12
N ASP A 232 7.59 -29.93 1.07
CA ASP A 232 6.86 -30.49 2.22
C ASP A 232 5.61 -29.68 2.58
N CYS A 233 5.69 -28.34 2.58
CA CYS A 233 4.56 -27.48 2.93
C CYS A 233 3.45 -27.50 1.87
N LEU A 234 3.80 -27.65 0.59
CA LEU A 234 2.81 -27.78 -0.47
C LEU A 234 2.16 -29.16 -0.46
N GLU A 235 2.94 -30.21 -0.24
CA GLU A 235 2.42 -31.58 -0.09
C GLU A 235 1.47 -31.70 1.10
N ASP A 236 1.84 -31.18 2.27
CA ASP A 236 0.97 -31.13 3.45
C ASP A 236 -0.34 -30.38 3.17
N ALA A 237 -0.25 -29.24 2.46
CA ALA A 237 -1.43 -28.48 2.08
C ALA A 237 -2.32 -29.24 1.09
N MET A 238 -1.74 -29.98 0.15
CA MET A 238 -2.47 -30.85 -0.77
C MET A 238 -3.21 -31.95 -0.02
N VAL A 239 -2.52 -32.66 0.88
CA VAL A 239 -3.13 -33.73 1.69
C VAL A 239 -4.27 -33.17 2.55
N HIS A 240 -4.04 -32.04 3.22
CA HIS A 240 -5.06 -31.39 4.05
C HIS A 240 -6.30 -31.02 3.25
N LEU A 241 -6.14 -30.40 2.09
CA LEU A 241 -7.26 -29.96 1.25
C LEU A 241 -7.95 -31.13 0.52
N ALA A 242 -7.23 -32.22 0.24
CA ALA A 242 -7.82 -33.45 -0.28
C ALA A 242 -8.70 -34.13 0.79
N LEU A 243 -8.28 -34.14 2.05
CA LEU A 243 -9.09 -34.66 3.16
C LEU A 243 -10.30 -33.76 3.50
N HIS A 244 -10.27 -32.49 3.07
CA HIS A 244 -11.29 -31.49 3.37
C HIS A 244 -11.76 -30.75 2.11
N GLU A 245 -12.23 -31.48 1.10
CA GLU A 245 -12.58 -30.92 -0.22
C GLU A 245 -13.51 -29.71 -0.17
N HIS A 246 -14.48 -29.69 0.76
CA HIS A 246 -15.41 -28.58 0.94
C HIS A 246 -14.70 -27.22 1.17
N LEU A 247 -13.51 -27.22 1.79
CA LEU A 247 -12.73 -26.02 2.09
C LEU A 247 -12.06 -25.42 0.85
N GLN A 248 -11.76 -26.23 -0.17
CA GLN A 248 -11.11 -25.77 -1.40
C GLN A 248 -11.93 -24.66 -2.08
N SER A 249 -13.27 -24.79 -2.05
CA SER A 249 -14.18 -23.82 -2.65
C SER A 249 -14.13 -22.44 -2.01
N TYR A 250 -13.72 -22.36 -0.73
CA TYR A 250 -13.65 -21.10 0.02
C TYR A 250 -12.40 -20.29 -0.32
N VAL A 251 -11.33 -20.95 -0.77
CA VAL A 251 -10.06 -20.30 -1.09
C VAL A 251 -10.20 -19.47 -2.37
N LYS A 252 -10.18 -18.14 -2.22
CA LYS A 252 -10.17 -17.21 -3.37
C LYS A 252 -8.84 -16.49 -3.54
N HIS A 253 -8.02 -16.46 -2.51
CA HIS A 253 -6.70 -15.84 -2.55
C HIS A 253 -5.66 -16.79 -1.96
N ILE A 254 -4.64 -17.10 -2.74
CA ILE A 254 -3.48 -17.88 -2.32
C ILE A 254 -2.22 -17.03 -2.42
N GLU A 255 -1.48 -16.93 -1.30
CA GLU A 255 -0.18 -16.25 -1.21
C GLU A 255 0.93 -17.28 -1.01
N ILE A 256 1.82 -17.40 -1.99
CA ILE A 256 2.94 -18.33 -1.99
C ILE A 256 4.24 -17.56 -1.79
N TRP A 257 4.92 -17.82 -0.68
CA TRP A 257 6.16 -17.16 -0.31
C TRP A 257 7.37 -18.08 -0.49
N PHE A 258 8.30 -17.67 -1.34
CA PHE A 258 9.56 -18.39 -1.59
C PHE A 258 10.61 -17.93 -0.56
N PRO A 259 10.97 -18.80 0.41
CA PRO A 259 11.97 -18.43 1.39
C PRO A 259 13.33 -18.24 0.71
N VAL A 260 14.10 -17.27 1.20
CA VAL A 260 15.48 -17.00 0.78
C VAL A 260 16.49 -17.24 1.91
N PHE A 261 16.00 -17.67 3.06
CA PHE A 261 16.78 -18.23 4.15
C PHE A 261 15.88 -19.12 5.01
N GLN A 262 16.47 -20.10 5.67
CA GLN A 262 15.83 -20.83 6.77
C GLN A 262 16.81 -20.89 7.94
N PRO A 263 16.34 -20.80 9.19
CA PRO A 263 17.19 -21.09 10.33
C PRO A 263 17.54 -22.57 10.29
N THR A 264 18.84 -22.85 10.28
CA THR A 264 19.40 -24.16 10.58
C THR A 264 19.86 -24.13 12.03
N TYR A 265 19.26 -25.00 12.83
CA TYR A 265 19.64 -25.21 14.22
C TYR A 265 20.65 -26.34 14.24
N GLY A 266 21.93 -25.98 14.39
CA GLY A 266 23.03 -26.94 14.54
C GLY A 266 23.37 -27.16 16.01
N PRO A 267 24.12 -28.22 16.35
CA PRO A 267 24.68 -28.38 17.69
C PRO A 267 25.56 -27.16 18.03
N VAL A 268 25.42 -26.65 19.26
CA VAL A 268 26.14 -25.46 19.77
C VAL A 268 27.65 -25.54 19.56
N ALA A 269 28.21 -26.76 19.50
CA ALA A 269 29.64 -27.06 19.40
C ALA A 269 30.32 -26.69 18.05
N LEU A 270 29.59 -26.26 17.02
CA LEU A 270 30.15 -25.99 15.67
C LEU A 270 30.02 -24.53 15.20
N SER A 271 29.44 -23.64 16.00
CA SER A 271 29.21 -22.24 15.59
C SER A 271 30.38 -21.33 15.99
N ASN A 272 31.24 -20.97 15.04
CA ASN A 272 32.33 -19.97 15.22
C ASN A 272 31.84 -18.51 15.21
N THR A 273 30.53 -18.25 15.35
CA THR A 273 29.95 -16.91 15.28
C THR A 273 29.60 -16.39 16.66
N LEU A 274 30.14 -15.23 17.05
CA LEU A 274 29.89 -14.48 18.30
C LEU A 274 28.46 -13.92 18.42
N THR A 275 27.48 -14.53 17.77
CA THR A 275 26.07 -14.11 17.81
C THR A 275 25.40 -14.66 19.06
N LEU A 276 24.67 -13.80 19.79
CA LEU A 276 23.87 -14.19 20.95
C LEU A 276 22.89 -15.32 20.59
N PRO A 277 22.81 -16.40 21.38
CA PRO A 277 21.88 -17.50 21.14
C PRO A 277 20.43 -17.03 21.17
N THR A 278 19.62 -17.56 20.25
CA THR A 278 18.18 -17.30 20.19
C THR A 278 17.45 -18.36 21.02
N VAL A 279 16.48 -17.93 21.84
CA VAL A 279 15.62 -18.85 22.60
C VAL A 279 14.59 -19.46 21.66
N THR A 280 14.65 -20.78 21.47
CA THR A 280 13.62 -21.57 20.82
C THR A 280 12.91 -22.45 21.85
N MET A 281 11.77 -23.07 21.48
CA MET A 281 11.05 -24.00 22.37
C MET A 281 11.91 -25.18 22.85
N GLU A 282 13.01 -25.48 22.17
CA GLU A 282 13.94 -26.57 22.49
C GLU A 282 15.21 -26.09 23.25
N GLY A 283 15.34 -24.79 23.54
CA GLY A 283 16.46 -24.22 24.32
C GLY A 283 17.18 -23.05 23.65
N LEU A 284 18.39 -22.74 24.14
CA LEU A 284 19.27 -21.73 23.55
C LEU A 284 19.96 -22.32 22.31
N THR A 285 19.66 -21.81 21.13
CA THR A 285 20.25 -22.28 19.87
C THR A 285 20.88 -21.13 19.09
N ASN A 286 22.03 -21.39 18.46
CA ASN A 286 22.62 -20.45 17.50
C ASN A 286 22.00 -20.74 16.14
N ALA A 287 21.04 -19.91 15.71
CA ALA A 287 20.44 -20.04 14.39
C ALA A 287 21.46 -19.60 13.32
N THR A 288 21.98 -20.55 12.55
CA THR A 288 22.72 -20.23 11.32
C THR A 288 21.72 -20.16 10.17
N TYR A 289 21.76 -19.13 9.35
CA TYR A 289 20.79 -18.95 8.25
C TYR A 289 21.35 -19.45 6.92
N THR A 290 20.78 -20.51 6.37
CA THR A 290 21.17 -21.11 5.09
C THR A 290 20.07 -20.96 4.03
N LEU A 291 20.43 -21.17 2.76
CA LEU A 291 19.45 -21.18 1.67
C LEU A 291 18.59 -22.46 1.76
N PRO A 292 17.26 -22.36 1.59
CA PRO A 292 16.40 -23.53 1.42
C PRO A 292 16.91 -24.50 0.34
N GLY A 293 17.11 -25.77 0.69
CA GLY A 293 17.38 -26.83 -0.29
C GLY A 293 16.13 -27.37 -0.99
N ASN A 294 14.95 -27.15 -0.41
CA ASN A 294 13.67 -27.75 -0.80
C ASN A 294 12.64 -26.74 -1.33
N ASN A 295 13.09 -25.60 -1.87
CA ASN A 295 12.15 -24.65 -2.49
C ASN A 295 11.46 -25.27 -3.70
N CYS A 296 10.16 -25.03 -3.80
CA CYS A 296 9.37 -25.37 -4.97
C CYS A 296 9.79 -24.53 -6.19
N THR A 297 9.58 -25.09 -7.37
CA THR A 297 9.59 -24.33 -8.63
C THR A 297 8.24 -23.63 -8.87
N LEU A 298 8.17 -22.69 -9.80
CA LEU A 298 6.88 -22.12 -10.20
C LEU A 298 5.96 -23.18 -10.81
N GLU A 299 6.50 -24.13 -11.57
CA GLU A 299 5.73 -25.25 -12.13
C GLU A 299 4.99 -26.04 -11.04
N GLN A 300 5.67 -26.42 -9.96
CA GLN A 300 5.05 -27.13 -8.84
C GLN A 300 3.97 -26.30 -8.16
N VAL A 301 4.19 -24.98 -8.01
CA VAL A 301 3.20 -24.07 -7.44
C VAL A 301 1.96 -23.95 -8.33
N PHE A 302 2.15 -23.79 -9.65
CA PHE A 302 1.05 -23.70 -10.60
C PHE A 302 0.28 -25.02 -10.68
N GLN A 303 0.97 -26.16 -10.63
CA GLN A 303 0.32 -27.47 -10.54
C GLN A 303 -0.53 -27.59 -9.26
N PHE A 304 0.02 -27.21 -8.11
CA PHE A 304 -0.71 -27.20 -6.84
C PHE A 304 -1.99 -26.36 -6.92
N VAL A 305 -1.88 -25.12 -7.40
CA VAL A 305 -3.03 -24.21 -7.49
C VAL A 305 -4.08 -24.75 -8.46
N GLY A 306 -3.65 -25.25 -9.62
CA GLY A 306 -4.56 -25.78 -10.63
C GLY A 306 -5.32 -27.03 -10.16
N GLN A 307 -4.63 -27.93 -9.45
CA GLN A 307 -5.21 -29.20 -9.01
C GLN A 307 -6.00 -29.08 -7.71
N THR A 308 -5.55 -28.24 -6.77
CA THR A 308 -6.09 -28.21 -5.39
C THR A 308 -6.96 -26.99 -5.12
N LEU A 309 -6.74 -25.88 -5.85
CA LEU A 309 -7.40 -24.59 -5.61
C LEU A 309 -8.04 -24.04 -6.90
N PRO A 310 -8.88 -24.81 -7.60
CA PRO A 310 -9.38 -24.45 -8.94
C PRO A 310 -10.23 -23.18 -8.94
N GLN A 311 -10.76 -22.75 -7.80
CA GLN A 311 -11.58 -21.53 -7.68
C GLN A 311 -10.80 -20.30 -7.17
N ALA A 312 -9.48 -20.39 -7.02
CA ALA A 312 -8.64 -19.26 -6.64
C ALA A 312 -8.71 -18.15 -7.71
N ARG A 313 -8.97 -16.91 -7.28
CA ARG A 313 -9.07 -15.74 -8.17
C ARG A 313 -7.84 -14.83 -8.08
N VAL A 314 -7.19 -14.82 -6.92
CA VAL A 314 -6.01 -13.99 -6.66
C VAL A 314 -4.83 -14.91 -6.35
N LEU A 315 -3.76 -14.78 -7.14
CA LEU A 315 -2.48 -15.44 -6.91
C LEU A 315 -1.47 -14.38 -6.47
N THR A 316 -0.90 -14.55 -5.28
CA THR A 316 0.24 -13.74 -4.83
C THR A 316 1.50 -14.59 -4.82
N LEU A 317 2.52 -14.17 -5.54
CA LEU A 317 3.85 -14.77 -5.53
C LEU A 317 4.82 -13.80 -4.84
N GLU A 318 5.49 -14.25 -3.80
CA GLU A 318 6.45 -13.45 -3.04
C GLU A 318 7.84 -14.07 -3.11
N GLY A 319 8.73 -13.45 -3.89
CA GLY A 319 10.15 -13.77 -3.87
C GLY A 319 10.82 -13.05 -2.70
N GLY A 320 11.31 -13.79 -1.70
CA GLY A 320 11.95 -13.17 -0.53
C GLY A 320 13.11 -12.24 -0.90
N GLU A 321 13.34 -11.17 -0.12
CA GLU A 321 14.39 -10.18 -0.40
C GLU A 321 15.66 -10.47 0.42
N ARG A 322 16.80 -10.63 -0.26
CA ARG A 322 18.12 -10.69 0.37
C ARG A 322 19.20 -10.24 -0.62
N ARG A 323 20.33 -9.75 -0.09
CA ARG A 323 21.55 -9.55 -0.90
C ARG A 323 21.93 -10.90 -1.55
N LYS A 324 22.00 -10.91 -2.89
CA LYS A 324 22.26 -12.12 -3.70
C LYS A 324 21.23 -13.26 -3.49
N ALA A 325 19.96 -12.93 -3.24
CA ALA A 325 18.90 -13.94 -3.24
C ALA A 325 18.90 -14.74 -4.55
N PRO A 326 18.78 -16.08 -4.48
CA PRO A 326 18.66 -16.91 -5.68
C PRO A 326 17.37 -16.53 -6.43
N ARG A 327 17.38 -16.72 -7.74
CA ARG A 327 16.16 -16.64 -8.55
C ARG A 327 15.27 -17.82 -8.19
N VAL A 328 13.96 -17.61 -8.11
CA VAL A 328 13.00 -18.71 -8.08
C VAL A 328 13.06 -19.42 -9.42
N LEU A 329 13.30 -20.72 -9.37
CA LEU A 329 13.32 -21.55 -10.57
C LEU A 329 11.90 -21.71 -11.08
N HIS A 330 11.71 -21.57 -12.39
CA HIS A 330 10.43 -21.84 -13.02
C HIS A 330 10.25 -23.35 -13.19
N PHE A 331 11.32 -24.04 -13.57
CA PHE A 331 11.35 -25.48 -13.83
C PHE A 331 12.54 -26.14 -13.13
N PRO A 332 12.44 -27.43 -12.73
CA PRO A 332 13.56 -28.15 -12.11
C PRO A 332 14.79 -28.22 -13.00
N GLU A 333 14.61 -28.34 -14.31
CA GLU A 333 15.71 -28.49 -15.29
C GLU A 333 16.56 -27.24 -15.44
N GLN A 334 16.07 -26.07 -14.99
CA GLN A 334 16.85 -24.82 -14.95
C GLN A 334 18.03 -24.89 -13.97
N ARG A 335 18.11 -25.92 -13.12
CA ARG A 335 19.32 -26.21 -12.32
C ARG A 335 20.48 -26.69 -13.17
N ILE A 336 20.19 -27.33 -14.31
CA ILE A 336 21.17 -27.88 -15.25
C ILE A 336 21.43 -26.85 -16.36
N ASP A 337 20.36 -26.35 -16.98
CA ASP A 337 20.44 -25.35 -18.04
C ASP A 337 19.46 -24.18 -17.79
N PRO A 338 19.96 -23.01 -17.36
CA PRO A 338 19.16 -21.82 -17.11
C PRO A 338 18.37 -21.30 -18.34
N ALA A 339 18.74 -21.71 -19.56
CA ALA A 339 18.07 -21.30 -20.79
C ALA A 339 16.80 -22.11 -21.10
N ILE A 340 16.49 -23.14 -20.30
CA ILE A 340 15.28 -23.93 -20.50
C ILE A 340 14.03 -23.10 -20.16
N TYR A 341 13.12 -23.05 -21.13
CA TYR A 341 11.78 -22.51 -20.98
C TYR A 341 10.75 -23.52 -21.48
N LYS A 342 9.68 -23.68 -20.71
CA LYS A 342 8.54 -24.56 -20.98
C LYS A 342 7.26 -23.80 -20.64
N PRO A 343 6.07 -24.21 -21.13
CA PRO A 343 4.82 -23.66 -20.64
C PRO A 343 4.59 -24.09 -19.18
N LEU A 344 4.17 -23.15 -18.32
CA LEU A 344 3.66 -23.48 -16.99
C LEU A 344 2.23 -24.06 -17.10
N PRO A 345 1.77 -24.87 -16.11
CA PRO A 345 0.38 -25.29 -16.04
C PRO A 345 -0.58 -24.10 -16.09
N VAL A 346 -1.66 -24.20 -16.87
CA VAL A 346 -2.59 -23.08 -17.06
C VAL A 346 -3.54 -22.93 -15.86
N LEU A 347 -3.71 -21.71 -15.37
CA LEU A 347 -4.67 -21.37 -14.30
C LEU A 347 -5.75 -20.43 -14.85
N GLU A 348 -6.89 -21.00 -15.25
CA GLU A 348 -7.99 -20.24 -15.88
C GLU A 348 -8.75 -19.34 -14.90
N SER A 349 -8.79 -19.72 -13.62
CA SER A 349 -9.60 -19.03 -12.60
C SER A 349 -8.95 -17.76 -12.07
N VAL A 350 -7.62 -17.66 -12.17
CA VAL A 350 -6.84 -16.54 -11.65
C VAL A 350 -7.05 -15.30 -12.51
N GLN A 351 -7.50 -14.24 -11.85
CA GLN A 351 -7.88 -12.95 -12.43
C GLN A 351 -6.95 -11.81 -12.00
N THR A 352 -6.32 -11.97 -10.83
CA THR A 352 -5.38 -10.99 -10.27
C THR A 352 -4.08 -11.68 -9.89
N LEU A 353 -2.97 -11.16 -10.42
CA LEU A 353 -1.62 -11.57 -10.06
C LEU A 353 -0.97 -10.46 -9.23
N VAL A 354 -0.48 -10.82 -8.05
CA VAL A 354 0.32 -9.92 -7.21
C VAL A 354 1.73 -10.50 -7.09
N THR A 355 2.74 -9.76 -7.51
CA THR A 355 4.14 -10.14 -7.39
C THR A 355 4.87 -9.22 -6.43
N ARG A 356 5.48 -9.82 -5.40
CA ARG A 356 6.32 -9.12 -4.42
C ARG A 356 7.76 -9.64 -4.55
N GLY A 357 8.72 -8.74 -4.46
CA GLY A 357 10.12 -9.10 -4.73
C GLY A 357 10.29 -9.59 -6.18
N GLN A 358 9.62 -8.91 -7.12
CA GLN A 358 9.51 -9.23 -8.54
C GLN A 358 10.84 -9.69 -9.17
N TRP A 359 11.96 -9.07 -8.80
CA TRP A 359 13.29 -9.40 -9.31
C TRP A 359 13.72 -10.87 -9.08
N ASN A 360 13.18 -11.54 -8.07
CA ASN A 360 13.47 -12.94 -7.80
C ASN A 360 12.52 -13.90 -8.52
N LEU A 361 11.42 -13.38 -9.08
CA LEU A 361 10.40 -14.15 -9.79
C LEU A 361 10.59 -14.10 -11.31
N MET A 362 10.78 -12.90 -11.88
CA MET A 362 10.95 -12.69 -13.33
C MET A 362 12.00 -11.60 -13.59
N ARG A 363 12.95 -11.87 -14.49
CA ARG A 363 14.12 -11.02 -14.76
C ARG A 363 14.27 -10.58 -16.22
N ASP A 364 13.63 -11.27 -17.15
CA ASP A 364 13.67 -10.99 -18.59
C ASP A 364 12.30 -11.24 -19.25
N ASP A 365 12.16 -10.86 -20.52
CA ASP A 365 10.92 -10.97 -21.28
C ASP A 365 10.34 -12.39 -21.31
N GLN A 366 11.20 -13.40 -21.35
CA GLN A 366 10.78 -14.79 -21.43
C GLN A 366 10.19 -15.26 -20.10
N ASP A 367 10.72 -14.79 -18.97
CA ASP A 367 10.13 -15.03 -17.66
C ASP A 367 8.72 -14.45 -17.56
N PHE A 368 8.53 -13.20 -18.00
CA PHE A 368 7.20 -12.56 -18.00
C PHE A 368 6.24 -13.29 -18.92
N ALA A 369 6.67 -13.64 -20.13
CA ALA A 369 5.85 -14.40 -21.05
C ALA A 369 5.44 -15.76 -20.46
N THR A 370 6.38 -16.48 -19.83
CA THR A 370 6.13 -17.79 -19.21
C THR A 370 5.07 -17.72 -18.12
N VAL A 371 5.17 -16.74 -17.21
CA VAL A 371 4.22 -16.59 -16.10
C VAL A 371 2.87 -16.05 -16.58
N LEU A 372 2.84 -15.01 -17.41
CA LEU A 372 1.60 -14.35 -17.80
C LEU A 372 0.79 -15.17 -18.81
N ASN A 373 1.44 -15.93 -19.71
CA ASN A 373 0.73 -16.80 -20.65
C ASN A 373 0.03 -17.99 -19.95
N ALA A 374 0.48 -18.37 -18.77
CA ALA A 374 -0.18 -19.40 -17.96
C ALA A 374 -1.42 -18.88 -17.21
N LEU A 375 -1.74 -17.59 -17.32
CA LEU A 375 -2.85 -16.94 -16.63
C LEU A 375 -3.80 -16.27 -17.64
N PRO A 376 -4.51 -17.03 -18.50
CA PRO A 376 -5.33 -16.46 -19.57
C PRO A 376 -6.51 -15.60 -19.08
N GLY A 377 -6.97 -15.80 -17.84
CA GLY A 377 -8.03 -15.02 -17.21
C GLY A 377 -7.56 -13.71 -16.55
N LEU A 378 -6.26 -13.40 -16.61
CA LEU A 378 -5.63 -12.31 -15.87
C LEU A 378 -5.97 -10.93 -16.44
N TYR A 379 -6.81 -10.15 -15.76
CA TYR A 379 -7.03 -8.74 -16.14
C TYR A 379 -6.29 -7.75 -15.25
N GLU A 380 -5.78 -8.18 -14.09
CA GLU A 380 -5.09 -7.31 -13.13
C GLU A 380 -3.71 -7.84 -12.71
N TRP A 381 -2.68 -7.03 -12.89
CA TRP A 381 -1.33 -7.30 -12.41
C TRP A 381 -0.81 -6.20 -11.49
N GLN A 382 -0.38 -6.59 -10.29
CA GLN A 382 0.29 -5.73 -9.32
C GLN A 382 1.71 -6.21 -9.06
N GLY A 383 2.71 -5.51 -9.60
CA GLY A 383 4.13 -5.83 -9.41
C GLY A 383 4.86 -4.87 -8.49
N SER A 384 5.63 -5.40 -7.54
CA SER A 384 6.48 -4.59 -6.66
C SER A 384 7.91 -5.12 -6.55
N TYR A 385 8.85 -4.19 -6.59
CA TYR A 385 10.27 -4.43 -6.38
C TYR A 385 10.64 -3.99 -4.96
N SER A 386 11.33 -4.87 -4.24
CA SER A 386 11.72 -4.61 -2.85
C SER A 386 12.78 -3.51 -2.72
N LYS A 387 13.63 -3.34 -3.74
CA LYS A 387 14.70 -2.34 -3.77
C LYS A 387 14.87 -1.72 -5.16
N PRO A 388 15.22 -0.43 -5.24
CA PRO A 388 15.56 0.21 -6.50
C PRO A 388 16.81 -0.44 -7.11
N LYS A 389 16.72 -0.85 -8.38
CA LYS A 389 17.84 -1.42 -9.15
C LYS A 389 17.75 -0.94 -10.59
N SER A 390 18.90 -0.71 -11.21
CA SER A 390 18.98 -0.34 -12.63
C SER A 390 18.31 -1.39 -13.53
N LYS A 391 18.54 -2.67 -13.21
CA LYS A 391 17.96 -3.80 -13.95
C LYS A 391 16.44 -3.82 -13.90
N SER A 392 15.81 -3.48 -12.76
CA SER A 392 14.34 -3.42 -12.66
C SER A 392 13.74 -2.44 -13.66
N TYR A 393 14.32 -1.25 -13.76
CA TYR A 393 13.90 -0.22 -14.72
C TYR A 393 14.12 -0.64 -16.17
N ILE A 394 15.29 -1.21 -16.47
CA ILE A 394 15.65 -1.63 -17.84
C ILE A 394 14.73 -2.78 -18.30
N THR A 395 14.59 -3.83 -17.50
CA THR A 395 13.69 -4.96 -17.79
C THR A 395 12.25 -4.51 -17.97
N MET A 396 11.73 -3.61 -17.13
CA MET A 396 10.36 -3.09 -17.31
C MET A 396 10.21 -2.23 -18.56
N ALA A 397 11.22 -1.42 -18.89
CA ALA A 397 11.20 -0.63 -20.11
C ALA A 397 11.25 -1.48 -21.40
N GLU A 398 11.83 -2.68 -21.33
CA GLU A 398 11.83 -3.67 -22.41
C GLU A 398 10.51 -4.42 -22.51
N PHE A 399 9.97 -4.85 -21.36
CA PHE A 399 8.79 -5.71 -21.29
C PHE A 399 7.46 -4.96 -21.46
N LEU A 400 7.27 -3.77 -20.88
CA LEU A 400 5.97 -3.09 -20.83
C LEU A 400 5.28 -2.89 -22.19
N PRO A 401 5.99 -2.55 -23.28
CA PRO A 401 5.39 -2.46 -24.61
C PRO A 401 4.84 -3.79 -25.15
N LYS A 402 5.26 -4.92 -24.56
CA LYS A 402 4.83 -6.28 -24.90
C LYS A 402 3.77 -6.81 -23.93
N LEU A 403 3.22 -5.95 -23.05
CA LEU A 403 2.23 -6.35 -22.06
C LEU A 403 1.02 -7.03 -22.76
N PRO A 404 0.58 -8.20 -22.29
CA PRO A 404 -0.59 -8.86 -22.85
C PRO A 404 -1.84 -7.98 -22.78
N ARG A 405 -2.56 -7.86 -23.91
CA ARG A 405 -3.69 -6.92 -24.06
C ARG A 405 -4.92 -7.23 -23.19
N HIS A 406 -5.00 -8.43 -22.63
CA HIS A 406 -6.07 -8.82 -21.70
C HIS A 406 -5.86 -8.23 -20.29
N ILE A 407 -4.63 -7.81 -19.96
CA ILE A 407 -4.33 -7.08 -18.73
C ILE A 407 -4.75 -5.62 -18.92
N THR A 408 -5.81 -5.21 -18.22
CA THR A 408 -6.33 -3.84 -18.26
C THR A 408 -5.97 -3.03 -17.03
N ASN A 409 -5.63 -3.70 -15.91
CA ASN A 409 -5.32 -3.08 -14.64
C ASN A 409 -3.87 -3.36 -14.28
N LEU A 410 -3.03 -2.32 -14.30
CA LEU A 410 -1.60 -2.45 -14.04
C LEU A 410 -1.17 -1.55 -12.89
N SER A 411 -0.58 -2.13 -11.86
CA SER A 411 0.04 -1.42 -10.74
C SER A 411 1.50 -1.82 -10.62
N LEU A 412 2.42 -0.86 -10.75
CA LEU A 412 3.85 -1.11 -10.67
C LEU A 412 4.54 -0.22 -9.64
N CYS A 413 5.30 -0.85 -8.73
CA CYS A 413 6.12 -0.15 -7.75
C CYS A 413 7.59 -0.52 -7.95
N LEU A 414 8.36 0.39 -8.56
CA LEU A 414 9.80 0.18 -8.81
C LEU A 414 10.67 0.72 -7.67
N GLU A 415 10.17 1.71 -6.94
CA GLU A 415 10.85 2.32 -5.80
C GLU A 415 9.86 2.49 -4.65
N SER A 416 10.16 1.89 -3.50
CA SER A 416 9.34 1.95 -2.27
C SER A 416 9.97 2.82 -1.18
N ASP A 417 11.13 3.42 -1.45
CA ASP A 417 11.76 4.42 -0.61
C ASP A 417 11.11 5.79 -0.89
N TYR A 418 10.60 6.46 0.14
CA TYR A 418 9.94 7.76 0.04
C TYR A 418 10.78 8.92 0.59
N ARG A 419 12.10 8.77 0.71
CA ARG A 419 12.98 9.87 1.14
C ARG A 419 13.39 10.76 -0.03
N ARG A 420 13.52 12.08 0.16
CA ARG A 420 14.08 12.94 -0.90
C ARG A 420 15.50 12.54 -1.31
N GLU A 421 15.86 12.86 -2.54
CA GLU A 421 17.20 12.62 -3.09
C GLU A 421 17.95 13.94 -3.22
N GLY A 422 19.17 14.03 -2.71
CA GLY A 422 20.01 15.23 -2.94
C GLY A 422 20.61 15.27 -4.35
N VAL A 423 20.91 14.10 -4.91
CA VAL A 423 21.55 13.91 -6.22
C VAL A 423 21.01 12.65 -6.90
N MET A 424 21.24 12.50 -8.21
CA MET A 424 20.81 11.29 -8.90
C MET A 424 21.57 10.06 -8.40
N PRO A 425 20.89 8.98 -7.97
CA PRO A 425 21.56 7.80 -7.47
C PRO A 425 22.27 7.01 -8.58
N PRO A 426 23.39 6.32 -8.27
CA PRO A 426 24.20 5.61 -9.27
C PRO A 426 23.44 4.54 -10.06
N PHE A 427 22.45 3.88 -9.43
CA PHE A 427 21.65 2.88 -10.13
C PHE A 427 20.83 3.52 -11.27
N TYR A 428 20.32 4.74 -11.06
CA TYR A 428 19.48 5.40 -12.05
C TYR A 428 20.30 6.05 -13.16
N SER A 429 21.52 6.50 -12.88
CA SER A 429 22.47 6.93 -13.92
C SER A 429 22.65 5.86 -15.01
N LYS A 430 22.77 4.58 -14.61
CA LYS A 430 22.82 3.45 -15.56
C LYS A 430 21.53 3.25 -16.36
N VAL A 431 20.38 3.61 -15.80
CA VAL A 431 19.08 3.53 -16.49
C VAL A 431 19.04 4.56 -17.60
N VAL A 432 19.35 5.82 -17.29
CA VAL A 432 19.30 6.93 -18.26
C VAL A 432 20.24 6.70 -19.45
N GLN A 433 21.38 6.02 -19.24
CA GLN A 433 22.30 5.62 -20.31
C GLN A 433 21.75 4.52 -21.24
N LYS A 434 20.74 3.76 -20.80
CA LYS A 434 20.21 2.60 -21.52
C LYS A 434 18.82 2.82 -22.09
N THR A 435 17.94 3.49 -21.34
CA THR A 435 16.53 3.63 -21.70
C THR A 435 15.88 4.81 -20.99
N HIS A 436 14.84 5.35 -21.60
CA HIS A 436 13.94 6.29 -20.94
C HIS A 436 12.62 5.59 -20.61
N ILE A 437 12.51 5.08 -19.38
CA ILE A 437 11.36 4.29 -18.94
C ILE A 437 10.02 5.00 -19.15
N CYS A 438 9.96 6.33 -18.97
CA CYS A 438 8.73 7.11 -19.13
C CYS A 438 8.11 6.92 -20.53
N ALA A 439 8.94 6.94 -21.57
CA ALA A 439 8.49 6.76 -22.94
C ALA A 439 8.00 5.32 -23.19
N ARG A 440 8.75 4.33 -22.71
CA ARG A 440 8.43 2.91 -22.88
C ARG A 440 7.16 2.50 -22.13
N MET A 441 6.98 3.01 -20.92
CA MET A 441 5.80 2.79 -20.10
C MET A 441 4.54 3.37 -20.75
N ALA A 442 4.67 4.50 -21.45
CA ALA A 442 3.54 5.12 -22.15
C ALA A 442 3.01 4.30 -23.33
N GLU A 443 3.81 3.40 -23.90
CA GLU A 443 3.37 2.49 -24.97
C GLU A 443 2.36 1.44 -24.49
N ALA A 444 2.34 1.14 -23.18
CA ALA A 444 1.38 0.21 -22.58
C ALA A 444 0.02 0.85 -22.28
N LEU A 445 -0.05 2.19 -22.18
CA LEU A 445 -1.27 2.91 -21.77
C LEU A 445 -2.52 2.62 -22.64
N PRO A 446 -2.43 2.52 -23.99
CA PRO A 446 -3.62 2.38 -24.81
C PRO A 446 -4.47 1.14 -24.52
N SER A 447 -3.86 0.06 -24.01
CA SER A 447 -4.60 -1.17 -23.66
C SER A 447 -5.21 -1.15 -22.26
N LEU A 448 -4.79 -0.23 -21.39
CA LEU A 448 -5.14 -0.20 -19.97
C LEU A 448 -6.43 0.58 -19.71
N GLU A 449 -7.17 0.14 -18.68
CA GLU A 449 -8.27 0.88 -18.05
C GLU A 449 -7.81 1.60 -16.78
N HIS A 450 -6.89 0.96 -16.03
CA HIS A 450 -6.38 1.46 -14.75
C HIS A 450 -4.86 1.33 -14.71
N PHE A 451 -4.17 2.45 -14.46
CA PHE A 451 -2.72 2.47 -14.35
C PHE A 451 -2.25 3.16 -13.06
N ALA A 452 -1.51 2.42 -12.24
CA ALA A 452 -0.86 2.93 -11.04
C ALA A 452 0.64 2.70 -11.11
N TYR A 453 1.43 3.71 -10.75
CA TYR A 453 2.88 3.66 -10.84
C TYR A 453 3.55 4.37 -9.68
N THR A 454 4.55 3.72 -9.07
CA THR A 454 5.45 4.33 -8.08
C THR A 454 6.88 4.23 -8.57
N GLY A 455 7.53 5.37 -8.77
CA GLY A 455 8.88 5.46 -9.29
C GLY A 455 9.16 6.81 -9.97
N ARG A 456 10.06 6.81 -10.94
CA ARG A 456 10.46 8.03 -11.66
C ARG A 456 9.63 8.23 -12.92
N VAL A 457 9.07 9.42 -13.07
CA VAL A 457 8.23 9.77 -14.21
C VAL A 457 8.38 11.25 -14.57
N CYS A 458 8.44 11.54 -15.87
CA CYS A 458 8.48 12.91 -16.40
C CYS A 458 7.42 13.11 -17.49
N HIS A 459 7.28 14.35 -17.96
CA HIS A 459 6.30 14.76 -18.96
C HIS A 459 6.30 13.91 -20.24
N HIS A 460 7.45 13.33 -20.64
CA HIS A 460 7.54 12.47 -21.82
C HIS A 460 6.60 11.26 -21.77
N PHE A 461 6.24 10.79 -20.57
CA PHE A 461 5.22 9.74 -20.40
C PHE A 461 3.91 10.14 -21.07
N PHE A 462 3.39 11.32 -20.75
CA PHE A 462 2.14 11.82 -21.32
C PHE A 462 2.31 12.30 -22.77
N ASP A 463 3.44 12.89 -23.14
CA ASP A 463 3.70 13.29 -24.53
C ASP A 463 3.73 12.09 -25.49
N VAL A 464 4.32 10.97 -25.06
CA VAL A 464 4.30 9.71 -25.83
C VAL A 464 2.90 9.11 -25.82
N ALA A 465 2.22 9.08 -24.67
CA ALA A 465 0.85 8.57 -24.56
C ALA A 465 -0.11 9.29 -25.51
N MET A 466 0.02 10.62 -25.63
CA MET A 466 -0.75 11.40 -26.58
C MET A 466 -0.48 11.01 -28.03
N ARG A 467 0.74 10.62 -28.38
CA ARG A 467 1.08 10.21 -29.76
C ARG A 467 0.61 8.79 -30.05
N SER A 468 0.67 7.88 -29.08
CA SER A 468 0.34 6.47 -29.25
C SER A 468 -1.14 6.13 -29.06
N THR A 469 -1.90 6.97 -28.35
CA THR A 469 -3.31 6.69 -28.03
C THR A 469 -4.25 7.22 -29.11
N ASP A 470 -5.16 6.37 -29.57
CA ASP A 470 -6.32 6.77 -30.35
C ASP A 470 -7.49 7.15 -29.41
N PRO A 471 -7.99 8.40 -29.46
CA PRO A 471 -9.09 8.86 -28.61
C PRO A 471 -10.38 8.06 -28.74
N ARG A 472 -10.60 7.34 -29.86
CA ARG A 472 -11.82 6.55 -30.07
C ARG A 472 -11.79 5.18 -29.40
N THR A 473 -10.60 4.67 -29.13
CA THR A 473 -10.40 3.30 -28.62
C THR A 473 -9.80 3.27 -27.22
N SER A 474 -9.31 4.40 -26.72
CA SER A 474 -8.81 4.52 -25.34
C SER A 474 -9.91 4.16 -24.33
N ARG A 475 -9.56 3.27 -23.38
CA ARG A 475 -10.42 2.87 -22.27
C ARG A 475 -9.89 3.32 -20.91
N LEU A 476 -8.85 4.15 -20.91
CA LEU A 476 -8.16 4.56 -19.70
C LEU A 476 -9.07 5.45 -18.86
N LYS A 477 -9.41 4.98 -17.66
CA LYS A 477 -10.31 5.65 -16.71
C LYS A 477 -9.56 6.27 -15.55
N THR A 478 -8.49 5.61 -15.09
CA THR A 478 -7.75 6.06 -13.90
C THR A 478 -6.24 6.03 -14.10
N LEU A 479 -5.59 7.09 -13.58
CA LEU A 479 -4.15 7.25 -13.53
C LEU A 479 -3.73 7.66 -12.13
N ASP A 480 -2.79 6.92 -11.54
CA ASP A 480 -2.27 7.19 -10.19
C ASP A 480 -0.73 7.09 -10.17
N LEU A 481 -0.08 8.25 -10.18
CA LEU A 481 1.38 8.36 -10.21
C LEU A 481 1.89 8.83 -8.86
N THR A 482 2.66 7.97 -8.18
CA THR A 482 3.47 8.34 -7.02
C THR A 482 4.91 8.57 -7.48
N VAL A 483 5.25 9.85 -7.63
CA VAL A 483 6.50 10.33 -8.21
C VAL A 483 7.57 10.33 -7.14
N LYS A 484 8.66 9.59 -7.38
CA LYS A 484 9.88 9.62 -6.57
C LYS A 484 10.79 10.78 -6.97
N ASN A 485 10.95 10.97 -8.29
CA ASN A 485 11.73 12.05 -8.89
C ASN A 485 11.28 12.19 -10.36
N CYS A 486 11.51 13.35 -10.97
CA CYS A 486 11.26 13.58 -12.39
C CYS A 486 12.54 13.42 -13.21
N CYS A 487 12.45 12.72 -14.35
CA CYS A 487 13.55 12.66 -15.30
C CYS A 487 13.82 14.05 -15.89
N ARG A 488 15.08 14.49 -15.86
CA ARG A 488 15.53 15.77 -16.44
C ARG A 488 16.63 15.48 -17.46
N TYR A 489 16.53 16.12 -18.62
CA TYR A 489 17.53 16.02 -19.66
C TYR A 489 18.63 17.06 -19.39
N ASN A 490 19.90 16.68 -19.58
CA ASN A 490 21.05 17.57 -19.55
C ASN A 490 21.37 18.28 -18.21
N THR A 491 20.80 17.84 -17.08
CA THR A 491 21.20 18.31 -15.75
C THR A 491 22.45 17.59 -15.28
N SER A 492 23.37 18.31 -14.66
CA SER A 492 24.50 17.67 -13.98
C SER A 492 23.99 16.68 -12.94
N PHE A 493 24.71 15.58 -12.71
CA PHE A 493 24.32 14.54 -11.74
C PHE A 493 24.05 15.11 -10.33
N HIS A 494 24.68 16.24 -10.02
CA HIS A 494 24.61 16.94 -8.75
C HIS A 494 23.37 17.85 -8.60
N GLU A 495 22.69 18.20 -9.69
CA GLU A 495 21.51 19.09 -9.70
C GLU A 495 20.20 18.32 -9.89
N ALA A 496 20.25 17.00 -9.82
CA ALA A 496 19.13 16.09 -10.10
C ALA A 496 18.40 15.62 -8.83
N GLY A 497 18.31 16.47 -7.80
CA GLY A 497 17.66 16.17 -6.52
C GLY A 497 16.12 16.10 -6.58
N SER A 498 15.46 15.88 -5.46
CA SER A 498 14.00 15.98 -5.35
C SER A 498 13.60 16.66 -4.05
N GLY A 499 12.38 17.19 -4.03
CA GLY A 499 11.78 17.77 -2.82
C GLY A 499 11.37 19.23 -2.98
N ILE A 500 10.72 19.74 -1.93
CA ILE A 500 10.10 21.07 -1.91
C ILE A 500 11.07 22.25 -1.96
N GLN A 501 12.36 21.99 -1.79
CA GLN A 501 13.45 22.99 -1.83
C GLN A 501 14.18 23.00 -3.18
N ASP A 502 14.00 21.97 -4.02
CA ASP A 502 14.63 21.88 -5.34
C ASP A 502 13.69 22.47 -6.40
N MET A 503 13.95 23.71 -6.81
CA MET A 503 13.14 24.36 -7.86
C MET A 503 13.22 23.64 -9.21
N GLY A 504 14.33 22.97 -9.53
CA GLY A 504 14.43 22.16 -10.75
C GLY A 504 13.49 20.96 -10.72
N PHE A 505 13.27 20.37 -9.54
CA PHE A 505 12.25 19.35 -9.34
C PHE A 505 10.84 19.93 -9.44
N ILE A 506 10.55 21.07 -8.81
CA ILE A 506 9.23 21.73 -8.88
C ILE A 506 8.86 22.08 -10.33
N ASP A 507 9.79 22.64 -11.11
CA ASP A 507 9.58 22.96 -12.52
C ASP A 507 9.34 21.69 -13.35
N ALA A 508 10.05 20.60 -13.06
CA ALA A 508 9.86 19.32 -13.73
C ALA A 508 8.51 18.67 -13.36
N PHE A 509 8.06 18.83 -12.11
CA PHE A 509 6.75 18.39 -11.63
C PHE A 509 5.63 19.19 -12.30
N GLU A 510 5.76 20.52 -12.42
CA GLU A 510 4.81 21.36 -13.17
C GLU A 510 4.71 20.88 -14.63
N LYS A 511 5.85 20.66 -15.29
CA LYS A 511 5.88 20.14 -16.67
C LYS A 511 5.18 18.79 -16.79
N LEU A 512 5.35 17.90 -15.82
CA LEU A 512 4.66 16.61 -15.75
C LEU A 512 3.14 16.81 -15.65
N VAL A 513 2.67 17.67 -14.73
CA VAL A 513 1.24 18.00 -14.57
C VAL A 513 0.66 18.62 -15.83
N LEU A 514 1.33 19.59 -16.44
CA LEU A 514 0.88 20.22 -17.69
C LEU A 514 0.73 19.22 -18.83
N SER A 515 1.69 18.32 -19.01
CA SER A 515 1.59 17.28 -20.05
C SER A 515 0.48 16.27 -19.74
N ALA A 516 0.27 15.95 -18.46
CA ALA A 516 -0.87 15.14 -18.03
C ALA A 516 -2.20 15.77 -18.40
N ILE A 517 -2.38 17.06 -18.10
CA ILE A 517 -3.58 17.83 -18.44
C ILE A 517 -3.80 17.84 -19.96
N ARG A 518 -2.76 18.14 -20.75
CA ARG A 518 -2.82 18.08 -22.23
C ARG A 518 -3.28 16.72 -22.74
N SER A 519 -2.81 15.65 -22.12
CA SER A 519 -3.17 14.30 -22.54
C SER A 519 -4.65 13.97 -22.37
N LEU A 520 -5.36 14.65 -21.47
CA LEU A 520 -6.80 14.49 -21.26
C LEU A 520 -7.62 14.87 -22.50
N GLU A 521 -7.07 15.69 -23.41
CA GLU A 521 -7.72 16.04 -24.69
C GLU A 521 -7.99 14.78 -25.54
N LYS A 522 -7.05 13.83 -25.49
CA LYS A 522 -7.17 12.52 -26.14
C LYS A 522 -7.75 11.46 -25.21
N LEU A 523 -7.39 11.48 -23.93
CA LEU A 523 -7.82 10.54 -22.91
C LEU A 523 -9.16 10.98 -22.30
N LYS A 524 -10.23 10.93 -23.08
CA LYS A 524 -11.54 11.49 -22.72
C LYS A 524 -12.21 10.78 -21.54
N GLU A 525 -12.02 9.46 -21.45
CA GLU A 525 -12.60 8.59 -20.42
C GLU A 525 -11.93 8.71 -19.05
N VAL A 526 -10.83 9.46 -18.92
CA VAL A 526 -10.12 9.63 -17.65
C VAL A 526 -10.96 10.49 -16.70
N VAL A 527 -11.49 9.84 -15.67
CA VAL A 527 -12.30 10.46 -14.59
C VAL A 527 -11.51 10.67 -13.30
N TYR A 528 -10.33 10.03 -13.20
CA TYR A 528 -9.44 10.15 -12.07
C TYR A 528 -7.99 10.24 -12.55
N LEU A 529 -7.33 11.35 -12.20
CA LEU A 529 -5.90 11.55 -12.43
C LEU A 529 -5.29 12.04 -11.12
N ARG A 530 -4.31 11.31 -10.60
CA ARG A 530 -3.51 11.72 -9.44
C ARG A 530 -2.04 11.65 -9.78
N ILE A 531 -1.32 12.72 -9.45
CA ILE A 531 0.14 12.80 -9.51
C ILE A 531 0.58 13.34 -8.17
N ARG A 532 1.39 12.61 -7.42
CA ARG A 532 1.82 13.04 -6.08
C ARG A 532 3.27 12.74 -5.84
N PHE A 533 3.96 13.65 -5.19
CA PHE A 533 5.27 13.42 -4.59
C PHE A 533 5.08 13.06 -3.12
N VAL A 534 5.88 12.14 -2.60
CA VAL A 534 5.87 11.76 -1.19
C VAL A 534 7.29 11.81 -0.67
N ASP A 535 7.54 12.73 0.25
CA ASP A 535 8.77 12.80 1.03
C ASP A 535 8.45 12.65 2.52
N LEU A 536 8.85 11.53 3.09
CA LEU A 536 8.66 11.22 4.52
C LEU A 536 9.62 12.00 5.42
N ASP A 537 10.74 12.47 4.86
CA ASP A 537 11.74 13.26 5.59
C ASP A 537 11.53 14.78 5.37
N SER A 538 10.41 15.16 4.73
CA SER A 538 10.08 16.56 4.49
C SER A 538 9.85 17.28 5.81
N VAL A 539 10.47 18.45 5.94
CA VAL A 539 10.24 19.36 7.08
C VAL A 539 8.80 19.90 7.12
N LEU A 540 8.12 19.91 5.97
CA LEU A 540 6.75 20.36 5.80
C LEU A 540 5.99 19.38 4.88
N PRO A 541 5.62 18.18 5.38
CA PRO A 541 4.94 17.16 4.59
C PRO A 541 3.65 17.63 3.88
N PRO A 542 2.82 18.53 4.46
CA PRO A 542 1.65 19.07 3.76
C PRO A 542 1.98 19.85 2.48
N LEU A 543 3.23 20.29 2.29
CA LEU A 543 3.68 20.99 1.07
C LEU A 543 4.21 20.05 0.00
N ASN A 544 4.22 18.73 0.23
CA ASN A 544 4.62 17.79 -0.81
C ASN A 544 3.73 17.97 -2.06
N PRO A 545 4.31 18.26 -3.25
CA PRO A 545 3.53 18.57 -4.44
C PRO A 545 2.61 17.43 -4.84
N PHE A 546 1.36 17.76 -5.13
CA PHE A 546 0.41 16.82 -5.74
C PHE A 546 -0.51 17.55 -6.70
N PHE A 547 -1.14 16.83 -7.61
CA PHE A 547 -2.22 17.27 -8.46
C PHE A 547 -3.24 16.14 -8.49
N ILE A 548 -4.51 16.47 -8.31
CA ILE A 548 -5.60 15.50 -8.40
C ILE A 548 -6.77 16.11 -9.17
N MET A 549 -7.31 15.33 -10.10
CA MET A 549 -8.59 15.57 -10.77
C MET A 549 -9.53 14.43 -10.39
N ARG A 550 -10.63 14.72 -9.70
CA ARG A 550 -11.67 13.75 -9.34
C ARG A 550 -13.04 14.42 -9.23
N LYS A 551 -14.10 13.74 -9.64
CA LYS A 551 -15.50 14.20 -9.47
C LYS A 551 -15.76 15.63 -10.00
N GLY A 552 -15.17 16.00 -11.13
CA GLY A 552 -15.34 17.34 -11.71
C GLY A 552 -14.55 18.45 -11.01
N ALA A 553 -13.70 18.13 -10.04
CA ALA A 553 -12.88 19.12 -9.33
C ALA A 553 -11.38 18.79 -9.42
N CYS A 554 -10.57 19.84 -9.38
CA CYS A 554 -9.12 19.77 -9.26
C CYS A 554 -8.64 20.31 -7.90
N SER A 555 -7.58 19.73 -7.36
CA SER A 555 -6.84 20.29 -6.23
C SER A 555 -5.34 19.97 -6.27
N GLY A 556 -4.58 20.62 -5.40
CA GLY A 556 -3.13 20.50 -5.33
C GLY A 556 -2.39 21.68 -5.98
N VAL A 557 -1.29 21.42 -6.65
CA VAL A 557 -0.45 22.48 -7.23
C VAL A 557 -1.15 23.18 -8.37
N TRP A 558 -1.05 24.51 -8.40
CA TRP A 558 -1.58 25.31 -9.48
C TRP A 558 -0.58 26.38 -9.95
N SER A 559 -0.76 26.77 -11.21
CA SER A 559 -0.13 27.92 -11.86
C SER A 559 -1.08 28.39 -12.96
N GLU A 560 -0.83 29.58 -13.47
CA GLU A 560 -1.63 30.23 -14.49
C GLU A 560 -1.61 29.39 -15.78
N ARG A 561 -0.51 28.68 -16.03
CA ARG A 561 -0.38 27.70 -17.11
C ARG A 561 -1.26 26.47 -16.88
N ILE A 562 -1.28 25.94 -15.66
CA ILE A 562 -2.13 24.80 -15.28
C ILE A 562 -3.61 25.17 -15.42
N LEU A 563 -4.00 26.34 -14.91
CA LEU A 563 -5.38 26.84 -14.98
C LEU A 563 -5.83 27.05 -16.44
N ALA A 564 -4.99 27.70 -17.26
CA ALA A 564 -5.30 27.94 -18.68
C ALA A 564 -5.42 26.63 -19.47
N GLU A 565 -4.50 25.69 -19.27
CA GLU A 565 -4.55 24.39 -19.94
C GLU A 565 -5.76 23.57 -19.47
N MET A 566 -6.11 23.65 -18.18
CA MET A 566 -7.26 22.93 -17.67
C MET A 566 -8.57 23.48 -18.25
N GLY A 567 -8.74 24.80 -18.24
CA GLY A 567 -9.90 25.45 -18.86
C GLY A 567 -10.05 25.14 -20.35
N ARG A 568 -8.94 24.89 -21.05
CA ARG A 568 -8.95 24.45 -22.46
C ARG A 568 -9.41 23.00 -22.63
N VAL A 569 -8.94 22.08 -21.80
CA VAL A 569 -9.09 20.63 -22.02
C VAL A 569 -10.29 20.00 -21.28
N ARG A 570 -10.64 20.53 -20.11
CA ARG A 570 -11.85 20.20 -19.33
C ARG A 570 -12.45 21.49 -18.76
N PRO A 571 -13.20 22.25 -19.55
CA PRO A 571 -13.82 23.50 -19.09
C PRO A 571 -14.79 23.29 -17.92
N ASP A 572 -15.38 22.09 -17.81
CA ASP A 572 -16.31 21.73 -16.73
C ASP A 572 -15.61 21.39 -15.40
N VAL A 573 -14.28 21.29 -15.40
CA VAL A 573 -13.50 20.96 -14.21
C VAL A 573 -12.88 22.23 -13.64
N HIS A 574 -13.18 22.50 -12.37
CA HIS A 574 -12.70 23.71 -11.69
C HIS A 574 -11.85 23.40 -10.46
N PHE A 575 -11.05 24.37 -10.04
CA PHE A 575 -10.38 24.35 -8.73
C PHE A 575 -11.31 25.00 -7.71
N PRO A 576 -11.83 24.27 -6.69
CA PRO A 576 -12.72 24.85 -5.69
C PRO A 576 -12.03 25.94 -4.85
N GLU A 577 -10.73 25.76 -4.60
CA GLU A 577 -9.92 26.67 -3.81
C GLU A 577 -8.57 26.88 -4.48
N LEU A 578 -8.12 28.13 -4.53
CA LEU A 578 -6.78 28.54 -4.94
C LEU A 578 -6.13 29.30 -3.78
N SER A 579 -4.97 28.85 -3.34
CA SER A 579 -4.16 29.54 -2.32
C SER A 579 -2.93 30.14 -2.97
N ASP A 580 -2.81 31.47 -2.91
CA ASP A 580 -1.64 32.22 -3.37
C ASP A 580 -0.48 32.15 -2.37
N SER A 581 -0.74 31.78 -1.11
CA SER A 581 0.27 31.57 -0.05
C SER A 581 0.06 30.19 0.60
N PHE A 582 1.08 29.70 1.31
CA PHE A 582 0.94 28.58 2.26
C PHE A 582 0.68 29.08 3.69
N GLY A 583 0.30 30.34 3.90
CA GLY A 583 0.14 30.92 5.23
C GLY A 583 1.45 31.07 6.02
N ASN A 584 1.33 31.15 7.35
CA ASN A 584 2.45 31.36 8.26
C ASN A 584 3.09 30.04 8.68
N ILE A 585 4.42 30.00 8.74
CA ILE A 585 5.16 28.85 9.26
C ILE A 585 5.50 29.13 10.72
N VAL A 586 4.97 28.30 11.62
CA VAL A 586 5.16 28.41 13.06
C VAL A 586 5.85 27.16 13.58
N TYR A 587 6.67 27.28 14.62
CA TYR A 587 7.23 26.14 15.30
C TYR A 587 6.27 25.64 16.38
N ASN A 588 5.94 24.35 16.36
CA ASN A 588 5.19 23.74 17.45
C ASN A 588 6.07 23.60 18.71
N LYS A 589 5.46 23.17 19.82
CA LYS A 589 6.16 22.96 21.11
C LYS A 589 7.32 21.96 21.03
N ASP A 590 7.32 21.08 20.02
CA ASP A 590 8.36 20.08 19.77
C ASP A 590 9.46 20.60 18.82
N GLY A 591 9.45 21.88 18.47
CA GLY A 591 10.42 22.49 17.55
C GLY A 591 10.23 22.08 16.08
N ARG A 592 9.10 21.48 15.71
CA ARG A 592 8.75 21.14 14.33
C ARG A 592 8.04 22.29 13.64
N MET A 593 8.36 22.50 12.37
CA MET A 593 7.70 23.50 11.54
C MET A 593 6.30 23.00 11.18
N VAL A 594 5.30 23.82 11.44
CA VAL A 594 3.89 23.56 11.16
C VAL A 594 3.34 24.75 10.39
N ILE A 595 2.41 24.47 9.50
CA ILE A 595 1.75 25.48 8.68
C ILE A 595 0.49 25.90 9.40
N THR A 596 0.34 27.21 9.59
CA THR A 596 -0.90 27.84 10.05
C THR A 596 -1.49 28.58 8.86
N PRO A 597 -2.52 28.02 8.20
CA PRO A 597 -3.18 28.68 7.08
C PRO A 597 -3.81 30.01 7.51
N ASP A 598 -3.95 30.94 6.57
CA ASP A 598 -4.55 32.24 6.86
C ASP A 598 -6.07 32.09 7.11
N PRO A 599 -6.64 32.69 8.19
CA PRO A 599 -8.07 32.63 8.45
C PRO A 599 -8.89 33.17 7.26
N PRO A 600 -10.03 32.55 6.89
CA PRO A 600 -10.79 31.52 7.62
C PRO A 600 -10.36 30.08 7.32
N ARG A 601 -9.23 29.86 6.62
CA ARG A 601 -8.87 28.54 6.10
C ARG A 601 -8.31 27.67 7.22
N THR A 602 -8.76 26.42 7.27
CA THR A 602 -8.22 25.41 8.18
C THR A 602 -7.13 24.57 7.52
N LYS A 603 -7.08 24.52 6.17
CA LYS A 603 -6.16 23.71 5.37
C LYS A 603 -5.86 24.36 4.02
N ILE A 604 -4.77 23.92 3.38
CA ILE A 604 -4.40 24.33 2.02
C ILE A 604 -4.80 23.21 1.05
N ALA A 605 -5.91 23.36 0.34
CA ALA A 605 -6.32 22.36 -0.65
C ALA A 605 -5.52 22.48 -1.97
N SER A 606 -5.22 23.71 -2.39
CA SER A 606 -4.43 23.98 -3.60
C SER A 606 -3.43 25.09 -3.39
N LEU A 607 -2.18 24.89 -3.82
CA LEU A 607 -1.06 25.80 -3.57
C LEU A 607 -0.42 26.29 -4.87
N LYS A 608 -0.16 27.60 -4.97
CA LYS A 608 0.53 28.17 -6.12
C LYS A 608 1.98 27.74 -6.16
N LEU A 609 2.45 27.25 -7.31
CA LEU A 609 3.81 26.72 -7.48
C LEU A 609 4.92 27.76 -7.21
N SER A 610 4.66 29.05 -7.40
CA SER A 610 5.65 30.10 -7.12
C SER A 610 6.05 30.17 -5.65
N ASN A 611 5.22 29.67 -4.73
CA ASN A 611 5.51 29.66 -3.30
C ASN A 611 6.72 28.78 -2.93
N TYR A 612 7.02 27.76 -3.71
CA TYR A 612 8.18 26.90 -3.45
C TYR A 612 9.51 27.67 -3.55
N ARG A 613 9.56 28.81 -4.24
CA ARG A 613 10.75 29.68 -4.30
C ARG A 613 11.13 30.24 -2.93
N SER A 614 10.14 30.54 -2.08
CA SER A 614 10.36 31.01 -0.70
C SER A 614 10.97 29.92 0.18
N LEU A 615 10.76 28.64 -0.16
CA LEU A 615 11.36 27.50 0.54
C LEU A 615 12.77 27.21 0.03
N ALA A 616 13.00 27.37 -1.28
CA ALA A 616 14.29 27.15 -1.92
C ALA A 616 15.36 28.18 -1.53
N THR A 617 14.95 29.43 -1.25
CA THR A 617 15.83 30.51 -0.82
C THR A 617 16.18 30.48 0.67
N GLY A 618 15.68 29.48 1.40
CA GLY A 618 15.71 29.42 2.85
C GLY A 618 14.59 30.24 3.46
N ILE A 619 13.91 29.67 4.47
CA ILE A 619 12.82 30.36 5.17
C ILE A 619 13.46 31.49 5.97
N THR A 620 13.30 32.73 5.49
CA THR A 620 13.60 33.92 6.28
C THR A 620 12.49 34.04 7.31
N ILE A 621 12.81 33.65 8.55
CA ILE A 621 11.95 33.82 9.72
C ILE A 621 11.81 35.34 9.94
N GLN A 622 10.60 35.88 9.85
CA GLN A 622 10.27 37.18 10.42
C GLN A 622 9.77 37.01 11.85
#